data_AF-A0A2K5YZU5-F1
#
_entry.id   AF-A0A2K5YZU5-F1
#
_cell.length_a   1.000
_cell.length_b   1.000
_cell.length_c   1.000
_cell.angle_alpha   90.00
_cell.angle_beta   90.00
_cell.angle_gamma   90.00
#
_symmetry.space_group_name_H-M   'P 1'
#
loop_
_entity.id
_entity.type
_entity.pdbx_description
1 polymer ?
#
loop_
_entity_poly.entity_id
_entity_poly.type
_entity_poly.pdbx_seq_one_letter_code
_entity_poly.pdbx_strand_id
1 'polypeptide(L)'
;ALVTGNLVQFGVMIEKMTGKSALQYNDYGCYCGVGGSHWPVDETDWCCHAHDCCYGRLEKLGCEPKLEKYLFSVSKRGIFC
;
A
#
# COMPACT_ATOMS: atom_id res chain seq x y z
N ALA A 1 9.73 9.95 18.97
CA ALA A 1 9.31 9.90 17.56
C ALA A 1 7.93 9.22 17.51
N LEU A 2 6.93 9.93 16.99
CA LEU A 2 5.52 9.52 17.06
C LEU A 2 5.23 8.33 16.13
N VAL A 3 4.55 7.33 16.68
CA VAL A 3 4.06 6.13 15.99
C VAL A 3 3.18 6.55 14.80
N THR A 4 3.44 6.01 13.61
CA THR A 4 2.48 5.99 12.50
C THR A 4 2.38 4.56 12.02
N GLY A 5 1.15 4.03 12.00
CA GLY A 5 0.77 2.65 11.76
C GLY A 5 0.00 2.47 10.45
N ASN A 6 -0.37 1.25 10.08
CA ASN A 6 -1.46 0.93 9.14
C ASN A 6 -1.43 1.69 7.80
N LEU A 7 -2.54 2.04 7.14
CA LEU A 7 -2.52 2.77 5.85
C LEU A 7 -1.55 3.97 5.81
N VAL A 8 -1.29 4.62 6.95
CA VAL A 8 -0.30 5.71 7.07
C VAL A 8 1.13 5.20 6.84
N GLN A 9 1.51 4.04 7.38
CA GLN A 9 2.83 3.43 7.12
C GLN A 9 3.03 3.07 5.66
N PHE A 10 1.98 2.56 5.03
CA PHE A 10 2.04 2.27 3.61
C PHE A 10 2.25 3.56 2.81
N GLY A 11 1.57 4.64 3.19
CA GLY A 11 1.83 5.97 2.62
C GLY A 11 3.28 6.42 2.78
N VAL A 12 3.86 6.32 3.97
CA VAL A 12 5.29 6.66 4.20
C VAL A 12 6.20 5.81 3.33
N MET A 13 5.89 4.52 3.16
CA MET A 13 6.66 3.61 2.31
C MET A 13 6.57 4.03 0.82
N ILE A 14 5.37 4.35 0.32
CA ILE A 14 5.18 4.88 -1.05
C ILE A 14 6.03 6.13 -1.26
N GLU A 15 5.97 7.09 -0.35
CA GLU A 15 6.72 8.35 -0.47
C GLU A 15 8.22 8.11 -0.52
N LYS A 16 8.74 7.23 0.35
CA LYS A 16 10.18 6.90 0.40
C LYS A 16 10.68 6.18 -0.86
N MET A 17 9.86 5.32 -1.46
CA MET A 17 10.27 4.50 -2.59
C MET A 17 10.04 5.16 -3.95
N THR A 18 9.04 6.03 -4.06
CA THR A 18 8.66 6.65 -5.34
C THR A 18 9.06 8.12 -5.45
N GLY A 19 9.34 8.78 -4.31
CA GLY A 19 9.58 10.23 -4.26
C GLY A 19 8.33 11.09 -4.57
N LYS A 20 7.16 10.46 -4.63
CA LYS A 20 5.86 11.08 -4.92
C LYS A 20 4.99 11.05 -3.67
N SER A 21 4.05 11.98 -3.55
CA SER A 21 3.12 11.97 -2.41
C SER A 21 2.25 10.71 -2.45
N ALA A 22 2.04 10.08 -1.29
CA ALA A 22 1.16 8.91 -1.18
C ALA A 22 -0.27 9.20 -1.66
N LEU A 23 -0.73 10.46 -1.55
CA LEU A 23 -2.05 10.88 -2.02
C LEU A 23 -2.23 10.67 -3.52
N GLN A 24 -1.15 10.68 -4.31
CA GLN A 24 -1.21 10.41 -5.75
C GLN A 24 -1.54 8.95 -6.07
N TYR A 25 -1.46 8.05 -5.09
CA TYR A 25 -1.74 6.62 -5.20
C TYR A 25 -2.95 6.19 -4.36
N ASN A 26 -3.66 7.14 -3.73
CA ASN A 26 -4.80 6.83 -2.86
C ASN A 26 -6.16 6.99 -3.56
N ASP A 27 -6.16 7.50 -4.80
CA ASP A 27 -7.35 7.65 -5.66
C ASP A 27 -6.93 7.68 -7.14
N TYR A 28 -6.24 6.63 -7.58
CA TYR A 28 -5.70 6.52 -8.95
C TYR A 28 -6.20 5.26 -9.65
N GLY A 29 -6.53 5.41 -10.94
CA GLY A 29 -6.96 4.29 -11.77
C GLY A 29 -8.24 3.63 -11.26
N CYS A 30 -8.31 2.32 -11.40
CA CYS A 30 -9.44 1.51 -10.98
C CYS A 30 -9.23 0.86 -9.61
N TYR A 31 -8.00 0.71 -9.12
CA TYR A 31 -7.65 -0.07 -7.92
C TYR A 31 -6.85 0.68 -6.87
N CYS A 32 -6.13 1.74 -7.20
CA CYS A 32 -5.35 2.46 -6.18
C CYS A 32 -6.28 3.34 -5.32
N GLY A 33 -6.87 2.76 -4.28
CA GLY A 33 -7.82 3.42 -3.39
C GLY A 33 -8.68 2.44 -2.61
N VAL A 34 -9.91 2.83 -2.26
CA VAL A 34 -10.86 1.95 -1.56
C VAL A 34 -11.68 1.15 -2.57
N GLY A 35 -11.52 -0.17 -2.58
CA GLY A 35 -12.32 -1.07 -3.40
C GLY A 35 -11.58 -1.49 -4.67
N GLY A 36 -12.23 -1.36 -5.82
CA GLY A 36 -11.60 -1.58 -7.12
C GLY A 36 -12.33 -2.62 -7.98
N SER A 37 -12.52 -2.28 -9.25
CA SER A 37 -13.25 -3.12 -10.22
C SER A 37 -12.87 -2.73 -11.65
N HIS A 38 -13.23 -3.57 -12.62
CA HIS A 38 -12.86 -3.43 -14.04
C HIS A 38 -11.39 -3.74 -14.34
N TRP A 39 -10.94 -3.42 -15.55
CA TRP A 39 -9.58 -3.71 -16.01
C TRP A 39 -8.63 -2.59 -15.56
N PRO A 40 -7.45 -2.90 -14.99
CA PRO A 40 -6.50 -1.87 -14.58
C PRO A 40 -6.05 -0.98 -15.75
N VAL A 41 -5.93 0.32 -15.48
CA VAL A 41 -5.70 1.34 -16.52
C VAL A 41 -4.25 1.41 -17.02
N ASP A 42 -3.29 1.04 -16.17
CA ASP A 42 -1.86 0.99 -16.48
C ASP A 42 -1.10 0.06 -15.50
N GLU A 43 0.23 0.00 -15.61
CA GLU A 43 1.09 -0.84 -14.77
C GLU A 43 1.06 -0.43 -13.29
N THR A 44 0.81 0.84 -12.97
CA THR A 44 0.69 1.29 -11.58
C THR A 44 -0.60 0.76 -10.97
N ASP A 45 -1.69 0.82 -11.73
CA ASP A 45 -2.99 0.30 -11.30
C ASP A 45 -2.97 -1.23 -11.14
N TRP A 46 -2.16 -1.93 -11.96
CA TRP A 46 -1.87 -3.36 -11.75
C TRP A 46 -1.17 -3.66 -10.42
N CYS A 47 -0.26 -2.79 -9.97
CA CYS A 47 0.34 -2.93 -8.63
C CYS A 47 -0.72 -2.82 -7.53
N CYS A 48 -1.66 -1.90 -7.66
CA CYS A 48 -2.74 -1.72 -6.69
C CYS A 48 -3.72 -2.90 -6.69
N HIS A 49 -4.11 -3.40 -7.86
CA HIS A 49 -4.90 -4.63 -7.98
C HIS A 49 -4.22 -5.83 -7.28
N ALA A 50 -2.91 -6.00 -7.49
CA ALA A 50 -2.14 -7.05 -6.82
C ALA A 50 -2.06 -6.84 -5.30
N HIS A 51 -1.97 -5.58 -4.85
CA HIS A 51 -1.95 -5.20 -3.44
C HIS A 51 -3.30 -5.47 -2.76
N ASP A 52 -4.42 -5.14 -3.39
CA ASP A 52 -5.77 -5.48 -2.88
C ASP A 52 -5.96 -6.99 -2.76
N CYS A 53 -5.48 -7.75 -3.76
CA CYS A 53 -5.44 -9.21 -3.67
C CYS A 53 -4.61 -9.70 -2.47
N CYS A 54 -3.51 -9.00 -2.14
CA CYS A 54 -2.70 -9.31 -0.97
C CYS A 54 -3.45 -9.05 0.34
N TYR A 55 -4.08 -7.88 0.46
CA TYR A 55 -4.91 -7.55 1.62
C TYR A 55 -6.07 -8.53 1.79
N GLY A 56 -6.78 -8.89 0.72
CA GLY A 56 -7.85 -9.88 0.77
C GLY A 56 -7.38 -11.28 1.19
N ARG A 57 -6.12 -11.66 0.91
CA ARG A 57 -5.53 -12.90 1.44
C ARG A 57 -5.23 -12.80 2.94
N LEU A 58 -4.71 -11.65 3.39
CA LEU A 58 -4.44 -11.41 4.82
C LEU A 58 -5.73 -11.38 5.65
N GLU A 59 -6.80 -10.75 5.12
CA GLU A 59 -8.12 -10.73 5.75
C GLU A 59 -8.69 -12.16 5.89
N LYS A 60 -8.50 -13.02 4.89
CA LYS A 60 -8.88 -14.45 4.97
C LYS A 60 -8.09 -15.24 6.02
N LEU A 61 -6.90 -14.77 6.40
CA LEU A 61 -6.10 -15.33 7.48
C LEU A 61 -6.45 -14.72 8.85
N GLY A 62 -7.42 -13.81 8.91
CA GLY A 62 -7.87 -13.15 10.14
C GLY A 62 -7.07 -11.90 10.53
N CYS A 63 -6.24 -11.37 9.63
CA CYS A 63 -5.55 -10.10 9.85
C CYS A 63 -6.42 -8.91 9.45
N GLU A 64 -6.16 -7.73 10.03
CA GLU A 64 -6.79 -6.46 9.62
C GLU A 64 -5.77 -5.54 8.95
N PRO A 65 -5.31 -5.81 7.71
CA PRO A 65 -4.12 -5.18 7.11
C PRO A 65 -4.19 -3.65 6.98
N LYS A 66 -5.40 -3.08 6.95
CA LYS A 66 -5.64 -1.63 6.92
C LYS A 66 -5.49 -0.96 8.30
N LEU A 67 -5.44 -1.74 9.38
CA LEU A 67 -5.41 -1.30 10.78
C LEU A 67 -4.15 -1.74 11.53
N GLU A 68 -3.56 -2.86 11.12
CA GLU A 68 -2.34 -3.42 11.72
C GLU A 68 -1.15 -2.47 11.61
N LYS A 69 -0.34 -2.39 12.67
CA LYS A 69 0.90 -1.61 12.69
C LYS A 69 2.09 -2.56 12.52
N TYR A 70 3.05 -2.17 11.71
CA TYR A 70 4.30 -2.89 11.52
C TYR A 70 5.50 -2.00 11.82
N LEU A 71 6.71 -2.52 11.75
CA LEU A 71 7.92 -1.71 11.72
C LEU A 71 8.57 -1.94 10.36
N PHE A 72 9.19 -0.91 9.81
CA PHE A 72 10.01 -1.08 8.62
C PHE A 72 11.12 -0.04 8.60
N SER A 73 12.16 -0.33 7.84
CA SER A 73 13.22 0.61 7.52
C SER A 73 13.52 0.60 6.03
N VAL A 74 14.01 1.73 5.52
CA VAL A 74 14.39 1.89 4.12
C VAL A 74 15.89 2.12 4.04
N SER A 75 16.56 1.34 3.21
CA SER A 75 18.00 1.45 2.93
C SER A 75 18.25 1.48 1.43
N LYS A 76 19.51 1.70 1.02
CA LYS A 76 19.91 1.57 -0.40
C LYS A 76 19.66 0.17 -0.97
N ARG A 77 19.50 -0.86 -0.12
CA ARG A 77 19.21 -2.24 -0.52
C ARG A 77 17.72 -2.56 -0.60
N GLY A 78 16.85 -1.60 -0.25
CA GLY A 78 15.39 -1.76 -0.30
C GLY A 78 14.73 -1.62 1.08
N ILE A 79 13.55 -2.20 1.18
CA ILE A 79 12.68 -2.17 2.36
C ILE A 79 13.00 -3.38 3.24
N PHE A 80 13.21 -3.16 4.53
CA PHE A 80 13.32 -4.21 5.55
C PHE A 80 12.12 -4.09 6.48
N CYS A 81 11.24 -5.10 6.46
CA CYS A 81 10.08 -5.23 7.34
C CYS A 81 10.45 -6.04 8.58
#